data_AF-A0A371Q0L6-F1
#
_entry.id   AF-A0A371Q0L6-F1
#
_cell.length_a   1.000
_cell.length_b   1.000
_cell.length_c   1.000
_cell.angle_alpha   90.00
_cell.angle_beta   90.00
_cell.angle_gamma   90.00
#
_symmetry.space_group_name_H-M   'P 1'
#
loop_
_entity.id
_entity.type
_entity.pdbx_description
1 polymer ?
#
loop_
_entity_poly.entity_id
_entity_poly.type
_entity_poly.pdbx_seq_one_letter_code
_entity_poly.pdbx_strand_id
1 'polypeptide(L)'
;GDAAEVARAAHDGARTALQATPGQLAVLGRAGVVDAGGCGLVALLGALADALSGEVSVTPVAVRADAPLPEAAGCEVAGRVAADGCDPDGEGPAFEVIYLLEAGDAAVARLRTRLDGLGDSLVVVGGDGLWNVHVHVDDAGAAVEAGIEAGRPYRIRITHFGGATRTKEPAMAARAVVAVVPGDGLAGLCAEAGATAVSVRPGEPPASGELVQAIRQAHAREVMLLPNDPELRHTAAAAAEQARTEGVRVALIPTRSAVQGLAALAVHEPGRSFDEDVVAMTSAAGATRYAELAVAERQSWTMAGVCQAGDVLGLIDGDVAVIGSDLTGTAMTVLDRMLSAGGEMVTLVLGAKAPEPLAERLERHVRERHLAVDTVVYDGGQYAAPLLIGVE
;
A
#
# COMPACT_ATOMS: atom_id res chain seq x y z
N GLY A 1 7.42 33.93 38.89
CA GLY A 1 8.03 33.78 37.57
C GLY A 1 7.03 34.22 36.54
N ASP A 2 7.52 34.72 35.42
CA ASP A 2 6.73 34.91 34.21
C ASP A 2 6.21 33.54 33.72
N ALA A 3 5.09 33.51 32.98
CA ALA A 3 4.47 32.28 32.47
C ALA A 3 5.46 31.47 31.61
N ALA A 4 6.31 32.16 30.84
CA ALA A 4 7.37 31.54 30.05
C ALA A 4 8.44 30.85 30.92
N GLU A 5 8.79 31.41 32.08
CA GLU A 5 9.75 30.81 33.02
C GLU A 5 9.18 29.56 33.68
N VAL A 6 7.88 29.59 34.05
CA VAL A 6 7.19 28.45 34.65
C VAL A 6 7.08 27.31 33.64
N ALA A 7 6.75 27.61 32.38
CA ALA A 7 6.67 26.61 31.32
C ALA A 7 8.03 25.96 31.02
N ARG A 8 9.12 26.75 30.97
CA ARG A 8 10.49 26.21 30.82
C ARG A 8 10.87 25.29 31.99
N ALA A 9 10.63 25.72 33.23
CA ALA A 9 10.91 24.89 34.40
C ALA A 9 10.10 23.59 34.41
N ALA A 10 8.84 23.63 33.95
CA ALA A 10 8.00 22.44 33.83
C ALA A 10 8.53 21.48 32.73
N HIS A 11 8.95 22.02 31.58
CA HIS A 11 9.55 21.23 30.50
C HIS A 11 10.86 20.53 30.94
N ASP A 12 11.75 21.25 31.62
CA ASP A 12 13.01 20.68 32.14
C ASP A 12 12.76 19.60 33.21
N GLY A 13 11.79 19.84 34.09
CA GLY A 13 11.35 18.86 35.08
C GLY A 13 10.79 17.59 34.42
N ALA A 14 9.95 17.74 33.40
CA ALA A 14 9.37 16.62 32.66
C ALA A 14 10.44 15.82 31.90
N ARG A 15 11.45 16.47 31.30
CA ARG A 15 12.58 15.80 30.64
C ARG A 15 13.38 14.95 31.63
N THR A 16 13.64 15.48 32.81
CA THR A 16 14.35 14.77 33.89
C THR A 16 13.54 13.57 34.35
N ALA A 17 12.23 13.74 34.55
CA ALA A 17 11.34 12.64 34.92
C ALA A 17 11.28 11.55 33.85
N LEU A 18 11.21 11.92 32.57
CA LEU A 18 11.18 10.99 31.45
C LEU A 18 12.42 10.09 31.41
N GLN A 19 13.61 10.66 31.65
CA GLN A 19 14.87 9.90 31.70
C GLN A 19 14.91 8.89 32.85
N ALA A 20 14.17 9.14 33.93
CA ALA A 20 14.08 8.24 35.07
C ALA A 20 13.07 7.09 34.86
N THR A 21 12.18 7.18 33.88
CA THR A 21 11.10 6.18 33.64
C THR A 21 11.59 4.74 33.44
N PRO A 22 12.74 4.46 32.80
CA PRO A 22 13.24 3.08 32.70
C PRO A 22 13.58 2.47 34.06
N GLY A 23 13.95 3.29 35.05
CA GLY A 23 14.23 2.87 36.43
C GLY A 23 13.00 2.76 37.33
N GLN A 24 11.83 3.23 36.88
CA GLN A 24 10.59 3.24 37.65
C GLN A 24 9.64 2.09 37.26
N LEU A 25 9.70 1.65 36.00
CA LEU A 25 8.89 0.55 35.49
C LEU A 25 9.78 -0.55 34.93
N ALA A 26 9.70 -1.73 35.53
CA ALA A 26 10.53 -2.87 35.15
C ALA A 26 10.38 -3.28 33.67
N VAL A 27 9.22 -3.02 33.06
CA VAL A 27 8.97 -3.27 31.62
C VAL A 27 9.79 -2.32 30.74
N LEU A 28 9.83 -1.03 31.08
CA LEU A 28 10.59 -0.01 30.34
C LEU A 28 12.10 -0.22 30.51
N GLY A 29 12.53 -0.53 31.74
CA GLY A 29 13.94 -0.83 32.03
C GLY A 29 14.48 -2.04 31.26
N ARG A 30 13.68 -3.11 31.10
CA ARG A 30 14.06 -4.27 30.27
C ARG A 30 14.14 -3.94 28.78
N ALA A 31 13.31 -3.03 28.31
CA ALA A 31 13.26 -2.63 26.90
C ALA A 31 14.28 -1.53 26.53
N GLY A 32 14.92 -0.90 27.51
CA GLY A 32 15.85 0.21 27.27
C GLY A 32 15.21 1.46 26.68
N VAL A 33 13.88 1.58 26.80
CA VAL A 33 13.08 2.70 26.25
C VAL A 33 12.46 3.54 27.35
N VAL A 34 12.17 4.79 27.06
CA VAL A 34 11.44 5.71 27.95
C VAL A 34 9.92 5.58 27.74
N ASP A 35 9.14 6.06 28.70
CA ASP A 35 7.67 6.04 28.62
C ASP A 35 7.15 6.88 27.43
N ALA A 36 6.33 6.28 26.57
CA ALA A 36 5.81 6.95 25.37
C ALA A 36 4.83 8.10 25.72
N GLY A 37 4.02 7.93 26.77
CA GLY A 37 3.11 8.98 27.25
C GLY A 37 3.87 10.18 27.83
N GLY A 38 4.92 9.91 28.61
CA GLY A 38 5.85 10.90 29.14
C GLY A 38 6.60 11.64 28.04
N CYS A 39 6.98 10.95 26.96
CA CYS A 39 7.58 11.58 25.78
C CYS A 39 6.61 12.58 25.12
N GLY A 40 5.33 12.24 25.02
CA GLY A 40 4.28 13.14 24.52
C GLY A 40 4.10 14.37 25.42
N LEU A 41 4.10 14.19 26.75
CA LEU A 41 3.99 15.29 27.70
C LEU A 41 5.19 16.25 27.62
N VAL A 42 6.42 15.72 27.48
CA VAL A 42 7.62 16.53 27.27
C VAL A 42 7.51 17.37 26.01
N ALA A 43 7.07 16.79 24.89
CA ALA A 43 6.89 17.51 23.64
C ALA A 43 5.86 18.65 23.78
N LEU A 44 4.74 18.39 24.46
CA LEU A 44 3.70 19.38 24.72
C LEU A 44 4.19 20.55 25.58
N LEU A 45 4.93 20.26 26.65
CA LEU A 45 5.50 21.29 27.54
C LEU A 45 6.59 22.11 26.85
N GLY A 46 7.37 21.49 25.96
CA GLY A 46 8.35 22.19 25.12
C GLY A 46 7.66 23.19 24.17
N ALA A 47 6.63 22.74 23.45
CA ALA A 47 5.85 23.61 22.56
C ALA A 47 5.18 24.77 23.30
N LEU A 48 4.70 24.55 24.53
CA LEU A 48 4.12 25.60 25.38
C LEU A 48 5.19 26.62 25.82
N ALA A 49 6.39 26.16 26.18
CA ALA A 49 7.50 27.03 26.57
C ALA A 49 7.97 27.91 25.41
N ASP A 50 8.06 27.35 24.20
CA ASP A 50 8.42 28.08 22.97
C ASP A 50 7.36 29.13 22.62
N ALA A 51 6.08 28.75 22.67
CA ALA A 51 4.96 29.65 22.38
C ALA A 51 4.90 30.84 23.34
N LEU A 52 5.20 30.64 24.62
CA LEU A 52 5.18 31.71 25.63
C LEU A 52 6.44 32.58 25.62
N SER A 53 7.57 32.05 25.17
CA SER A 53 8.85 32.78 25.13
C SER A 53 9.04 33.57 23.83
N GLY A 54 8.22 33.31 22.80
CA GLY A 54 8.36 33.95 21.48
C GLY A 54 9.58 33.49 20.69
N GLU A 55 10.32 32.52 21.22
CA GLU A 55 11.47 31.88 20.58
C GLU A 55 10.99 30.56 19.96
N VAL A 56 10.84 30.52 18.63
CA VAL A 56 10.64 29.25 17.93
C VAL A 56 12.00 28.58 17.82
N SER A 57 12.33 27.70 18.77
CA SER A 57 13.56 26.91 18.75
C SER A 57 13.21 25.45 18.52
N VAL A 58 13.10 25.04 17.25
CA VAL A 58 12.92 23.63 16.87
C VAL A 58 14.24 22.90 17.16
N THR A 59 14.41 22.45 18.40
CA THR A 59 15.44 21.46 18.74
C THR A 59 14.80 20.08 18.67
N PRO A 60 15.18 19.22 17.70
CA PRO A 60 14.72 17.85 17.68
C PRO A 60 15.23 17.15 18.94
N VAL A 61 14.33 16.54 19.70
CA VAL A 61 14.72 15.57 20.73
C VAL A 61 15.32 14.37 20.01
N ALA A 62 16.63 14.38 19.83
CA ALA A 62 17.38 13.25 19.30
C ALA A 62 17.32 12.11 20.32
N VAL A 63 16.41 11.15 20.08
CA VAL A 63 16.46 9.83 20.70
C VAL A 63 17.63 9.10 20.05
N ARG A 64 18.77 9.04 20.74
CA ARG A 64 19.91 8.21 20.32
C ARG A 64 19.51 6.74 20.44
N ALA A 65 19.17 6.12 19.32
CA ALA A 65 19.08 4.68 19.16
C ALA A 65 20.48 4.13 18.84
N ASP A 66 21.39 4.16 19.82
CA ASP A 66 22.71 3.52 19.71
C ASP A 66 22.96 2.65 20.95
N ALA A 67 22.48 1.41 20.90
CA ALA A 67 23.02 0.30 21.68
C ALA A 67 22.90 -1.00 20.87
N PRO A 68 23.96 -1.83 20.76
CA PRO A 68 23.92 -3.05 19.95
C PRO A 68 23.03 -4.13 20.59
N LEU A 69 22.25 -4.83 19.77
CA LEU A 69 21.46 -5.99 20.17
C LEU A 69 22.39 -7.15 20.59
N PRO A 70 22.23 -7.76 21.79
CA PRO A 70 22.86 -9.03 22.09
C PRO A 70 22.09 -10.19 21.45
N GLU A 71 22.82 -11.08 20.80
CA GLU A 71 22.33 -12.36 20.27
C GLU A 71 21.75 -13.25 21.38
N ALA A 72 20.61 -13.88 21.08
CA ALA A 72 19.96 -14.84 21.96
C ALA A 72 20.72 -16.18 21.93
N ALA A 73 21.55 -16.42 22.94
CA ALA A 73 22.00 -17.77 23.30
C ALA A 73 20.92 -18.44 24.17
N GLY A 74 20.50 -19.63 23.75
CA GLY A 74 19.39 -20.37 24.36
C GLY A 74 19.67 -20.92 25.76
N CYS A 75 18.57 -21.29 26.43
CA CYS A 75 18.58 -22.33 27.45
C CYS A 75 17.16 -22.90 27.56
N GLU A 76 17.00 -24.16 27.18
CA GLU A 76 15.89 -25.02 27.59
C GLU A 76 16.11 -25.47 29.05
N VAL A 77 15.03 -25.78 29.79
CA VAL A 77 14.77 -27.08 30.45
C VAL A 77 13.61 -26.97 31.46
N ALA A 78 12.54 -27.67 31.10
CA ALA A 78 11.66 -28.59 31.85
C ALA A 78 11.06 -28.27 33.24
N GLY A 79 9.76 -28.57 33.35
CA GLY A 79 9.09 -28.99 34.59
C GLY A 79 7.59 -29.26 34.41
N ARG A 80 7.21 -30.53 34.15
CA ARG A 80 5.82 -31.02 34.15
C ARG A 80 5.32 -31.29 35.57
N VAL A 81 4.10 -30.86 35.90
CA VAL A 81 3.15 -31.63 36.75
C VAL A 81 1.70 -31.26 36.38
N ALA A 82 0.79 -32.23 36.51
CA ALA A 82 -0.52 -32.28 35.88
C ALA A 82 -1.70 -32.04 36.85
N ALA A 83 -2.82 -31.58 36.24
CA ALA A 83 -4.25 -31.82 36.54
C ALA A 83 -4.86 -31.34 37.88
N ASP A 84 -5.71 -30.31 37.85
CA ASP A 84 -7.18 -30.43 37.88
C ASP A 84 -7.89 -29.05 37.90
N GLY A 85 -9.02 -28.92 37.18
CA GLY A 85 -10.17 -28.05 37.53
C GLY A 85 -10.17 -26.54 37.20
N CYS A 86 -10.93 -26.16 36.16
CA CYS A 86 -11.64 -24.89 35.89
C CYS A 86 -10.93 -23.52 36.11
N ASP A 87 -10.57 -22.82 35.02
CA ASP A 87 -11.32 -21.65 34.48
C ASP A 87 -10.76 -21.26 33.08
N PRO A 88 -11.59 -20.78 32.14
CA PRO A 88 -11.15 -20.35 30.81
C PRO A 88 -10.98 -18.83 30.80
N ASP A 89 -9.79 -18.26 30.99
CA ASP A 89 -9.64 -16.80 30.87
C ASP A 89 -8.26 -16.35 30.38
N GLY A 90 -8.29 -15.48 29.38
CA GLY A 90 -7.14 -14.78 28.83
C GLY A 90 -7.39 -14.05 27.50
N GLU A 91 -8.56 -14.19 26.88
CA GLU A 91 -8.98 -13.35 25.74
C GLU A 91 -9.91 -12.26 26.26
N GLY A 92 -9.49 -11.01 26.12
CA GLY A 92 -10.31 -9.84 26.47
C GLY A 92 -11.54 -9.69 25.56
N PRO A 93 -12.30 -8.60 25.73
CA PRO A 93 -13.63 -8.43 25.15
C PRO A 93 -13.61 -8.58 23.62
N ALA A 94 -14.61 -9.24 23.05
CA ALA A 94 -14.67 -9.56 21.63
C ALA A 94 -15.04 -8.38 20.73
N PHE A 95 -15.63 -7.30 21.24
CA PHE A 95 -16.05 -6.13 20.45
C PHE A 95 -15.75 -4.80 21.14
N GLU A 96 -15.51 -3.77 20.35
CA GLU A 96 -15.56 -2.36 20.73
C GLU A 96 -16.80 -1.71 20.16
N VAL A 97 -17.59 -1.10 21.02
CA VAL A 97 -18.81 -0.39 20.65
C VAL A 97 -18.66 1.07 21.04
N ILE A 98 -18.69 1.95 20.05
CA ILE A 98 -18.64 3.40 20.21
C ILE A 98 -19.89 4.03 19.63
N TYR A 99 -20.60 4.86 20.40
CA TYR A 99 -21.74 5.63 19.90
C TYR A 99 -21.93 6.94 20.64
N LEU A 100 -22.59 7.88 19.96
CA LEU A 100 -23.14 9.07 20.60
C LEU A 100 -24.56 8.75 21.08
N LEU A 101 -24.95 9.31 22.22
CA LEU A 101 -26.23 9.07 22.87
C LEU A 101 -26.87 10.39 23.28
N GLU A 102 -28.06 10.65 22.76
CA GLU A 102 -28.96 11.68 23.29
C GLU A 102 -29.78 11.07 24.43
N ALA A 103 -29.49 11.45 25.68
CA ALA A 103 -30.14 10.93 26.89
C ALA A 103 -29.97 11.88 28.08
N GLY A 104 -30.94 11.87 29.01
CA GLY A 104 -30.84 12.62 30.26
C GLY A 104 -29.91 11.94 31.29
N ASP A 105 -29.29 12.72 32.16
CA ASP A 105 -28.25 12.31 33.11
C ASP A 105 -28.65 11.09 33.97
N ALA A 106 -29.91 11.04 34.43
CA ALA A 106 -30.42 9.93 35.22
C ALA A 106 -30.52 8.61 34.42
N ALA A 107 -30.74 8.68 33.11
CA ALA A 107 -30.76 7.51 32.23
C ALA A 107 -29.34 7.02 31.93
N VAL A 108 -28.38 7.94 31.79
CA VAL A 108 -26.96 7.62 31.58
C VAL A 108 -26.33 6.97 32.81
N ALA A 109 -26.72 7.40 34.02
CA ALA A 109 -26.30 6.73 35.25
C ALA A 109 -26.70 5.25 35.29
N ARG A 110 -27.92 4.91 34.81
CA ARG A 110 -28.37 3.51 34.68
C ARG A 110 -27.66 2.76 33.57
N LEU A 111 -27.43 3.43 32.44
CA LEU A 111 -26.68 2.87 31.31
C LEU A 111 -25.27 2.46 31.74
N ARG A 112 -24.59 3.31 32.52
CA ARG A 112 -23.25 3.03 33.02
C ARG A 112 -23.20 1.74 33.83
N THR A 113 -24.09 1.58 34.80
CA THR A 113 -24.21 0.35 35.60
C THR A 113 -24.48 -0.88 34.73
N ARG A 114 -25.29 -0.72 33.67
CA ARG A 114 -25.62 -1.83 32.77
C ARG A 114 -24.44 -2.24 31.89
N LEU A 115 -23.70 -1.27 31.35
CA LEU A 115 -22.54 -1.51 30.49
C LEU A 115 -21.30 -1.98 31.29
N ASP A 116 -21.11 -1.51 32.52
CA ASP A 116 -20.06 -2.02 33.43
C ASP A 116 -20.24 -3.52 33.73
N GLY A 117 -21.48 -4.04 33.64
CA GLY A 117 -21.76 -5.47 33.79
C GLY A 117 -21.63 -6.29 32.50
N LEU A 118 -21.41 -5.62 31.35
CA LEU A 118 -21.31 -6.25 30.03
C LEU A 118 -19.90 -6.21 29.44
N GLY A 119 -18.98 -5.43 30.03
CA GLY A 119 -17.68 -5.14 29.43
C GLY A 119 -16.60 -4.70 30.41
N ASP A 120 -15.34 -4.82 29.96
CA ASP A 120 -14.16 -4.65 30.83
C ASP A 120 -13.58 -3.23 30.81
N SER A 121 -13.98 -2.40 29.84
CA SER A 121 -13.51 -1.02 29.70
C SER A 121 -14.63 -0.14 29.21
N LEU A 122 -15.23 0.61 30.15
CA LEU A 122 -16.30 1.55 29.88
C LEU A 122 -15.82 2.98 30.07
N VAL A 123 -16.01 3.79 29.02
CA VAL A 123 -15.81 5.23 29.05
C VAL A 123 -17.11 5.90 28.58
N VAL A 124 -17.73 6.65 29.47
CA VAL A 124 -18.89 7.49 29.15
C VAL A 124 -18.53 8.95 29.46
N VAL A 125 -18.40 9.76 28.42
CA VAL A 125 -18.02 11.19 28.55
C VAL A 125 -19.06 12.05 27.88
N GLY A 126 -19.58 13.05 28.58
CA GLY A 126 -20.63 13.93 28.05
C GLY A 126 -21.30 14.78 29.14
N GLY A 127 -22.33 15.49 28.72
CA GLY A 127 -23.14 16.39 29.54
C GLY A 127 -24.21 17.10 28.72
N ASP A 128 -25.19 17.72 29.38
CA ASP A 128 -26.25 18.52 28.74
C ASP A 128 -27.05 17.76 27.66
N GLY A 129 -27.37 16.49 27.95
CA GLY A 129 -28.21 15.66 27.09
C GLY A 129 -27.48 14.93 25.96
N LEU A 130 -26.16 15.11 25.81
CA LEU A 130 -25.35 14.43 24.81
C LEU A 130 -24.13 13.73 25.43
N TRP A 131 -23.97 12.45 25.08
CA TRP A 131 -22.98 11.56 25.66
C TRP A 131 -22.24 10.77 24.58
N ASN A 132 -20.95 10.52 24.80
CA ASN A 132 -20.14 9.60 24.02
C ASN A 132 -19.86 8.36 24.86
N VAL A 133 -20.29 7.21 24.35
CA VAL A 133 -20.12 5.91 25.01
C VAL A 133 -19.11 5.11 24.21
N HIS A 134 -18.09 4.63 24.90
CA HIS A 134 -17.10 3.70 24.40
C HIS A 134 -17.03 2.54 25.39
N VAL A 135 -17.42 1.36 24.94
CA VAL A 135 -17.40 0.15 25.76
C VAL A 135 -16.77 -1.01 24.99
N HIS A 136 -15.94 -1.78 25.67
CA HIS A 136 -15.45 -3.06 25.16
C HIS A 136 -16.27 -4.20 25.77
N VAL A 137 -16.96 -5.00 24.95
CA VAL A 137 -17.93 -6.03 25.36
C VAL A 137 -17.80 -7.29 24.52
N ASP A 138 -18.24 -8.43 25.04
CA ASP A 138 -18.34 -9.66 24.23
C ASP A 138 -19.61 -9.73 23.37
N ASP A 139 -20.64 -8.95 23.74
CA ASP A 139 -21.90 -8.86 23.02
C ASP A 139 -22.18 -7.41 22.60
N ALA A 140 -21.83 -7.08 21.35
CA ALA A 140 -22.08 -5.76 20.79
C ALA A 140 -23.58 -5.44 20.66
N GLY A 141 -24.43 -6.45 20.51
CA GLY A 141 -25.89 -6.28 20.44
C GLY A 141 -26.43 -5.77 21.77
N ALA A 142 -26.06 -6.44 22.86
CA ALA A 142 -26.46 -6.04 24.21
C ALA A 142 -26.01 -4.61 24.57
N ALA A 143 -24.82 -4.19 24.12
CA ALA A 143 -24.33 -2.83 24.36
C ALA A 143 -25.15 -1.77 23.60
N VAL A 144 -25.54 -2.05 22.35
CA VAL A 144 -26.38 -1.13 21.56
C VAL A 144 -27.81 -1.10 22.10
N GLU A 145 -28.37 -2.25 22.48
CA GLU A 145 -29.70 -2.35 23.08
C GLU A 145 -29.79 -1.55 24.39
N ALA A 146 -28.77 -1.64 25.24
CA ALA A 146 -28.67 -0.81 26.45
C ALA A 146 -28.67 0.69 26.10
N GLY A 147 -27.98 1.09 25.05
CA GLY A 147 -28.00 2.46 24.53
C GLY A 147 -29.39 2.90 24.04
N ILE A 148 -30.14 2.03 23.38
CA ILE A 148 -31.51 2.29 22.91
C ILE A 148 -32.50 2.42 24.07
N GLU A 149 -32.36 1.60 25.12
CA GLU A 149 -33.19 1.71 26.33
C GLU A 149 -32.94 3.01 27.09
N ALA A 150 -31.69 3.50 27.09
CA ALA A 150 -31.30 4.71 27.80
C ALA A 150 -31.65 6.02 27.05
N GLY A 151 -31.74 5.98 25.71
CA GLY A 151 -32.00 7.16 24.90
C GLY A 151 -31.93 6.89 23.39
N ARG A 152 -31.53 7.89 22.60
CA ARG A 152 -31.38 7.75 21.13
C ARG A 152 -29.90 7.64 20.75
N PRO A 153 -29.35 6.44 20.51
CA PRO A 153 -27.99 6.30 20.04
C PRO A 153 -27.88 6.65 18.54
N TYR A 154 -26.76 7.23 18.14
CA TYR A 154 -26.47 7.57 16.75
C TYR A 154 -24.95 7.57 16.49
N ARG A 155 -24.58 7.42 15.21
CA ARG A 155 -23.18 7.19 14.79
C ARG A 155 -22.55 5.98 15.50
N ILE A 156 -23.32 4.90 15.60
CA ILE A 156 -22.87 3.64 16.21
C ILE A 156 -21.77 3.03 15.34
N ARG A 157 -20.66 2.68 15.97
CA ARG A 157 -19.51 2.00 15.38
C ARG A 157 -19.22 0.76 16.22
N ILE A 158 -19.22 -0.40 15.58
CA ILE A 158 -18.93 -1.68 16.23
C ILE A 158 -17.71 -2.27 15.53
N THR A 159 -16.66 -2.54 16.30
CA THR A 159 -15.42 -3.16 15.84
C THR A 159 -15.29 -4.52 16.52
N HIS A 160 -15.07 -5.60 15.78
CA HIS A 160 -14.84 -6.93 16.37
C HIS A 160 -13.33 -7.16 16.56
N PHE A 161 -12.93 -7.55 17.76
CA PHE A 161 -11.56 -7.92 18.13
C PHE A 161 -11.23 -9.37 17.74
N GLY A 162 -12.21 -10.28 17.70
CA GLY A 162 -12.01 -11.72 17.56
C GLY A 162 -12.30 -12.32 16.18
N GLY A 163 -11.83 -11.74 15.08
CA GLY A 163 -12.15 -12.31 13.76
C GLY A 163 -11.56 -11.66 12.52
N ALA A 164 -10.78 -10.60 12.68
CA ALA A 164 -9.66 -10.43 11.78
C ALA A 164 -8.56 -11.32 12.38
N THR A 165 -8.00 -12.23 11.59
CA THR A 165 -6.59 -12.56 11.77
C THR A 165 -5.91 -11.24 12.10
N ARG A 166 -5.29 -11.13 13.28
CA ARG A 166 -4.12 -10.27 13.43
C ARG A 166 -3.20 -10.70 12.29
N THR A 167 -3.37 -10.10 11.12
CA THR A 167 -2.23 -9.77 10.29
C THR A 167 -1.36 -9.03 11.30
N LYS A 168 -0.39 -9.76 11.85
CA LYS A 168 0.93 -9.23 12.11
C LYS A 168 1.04 -8.05 11.15
N GLU A 169 1.13 -6.80 11.62
CA GLU A 169 1.52 -5.72 10.73
C GLU A 169 2.62 -6.31 9.87
N PRO A 170 2.40 -6.43 8.54
CA PRO A 170 3.27 -7.27 7.72
C PRO A 170 4.67 -6.78 8.04
N ALA A 171 5.50 -7.70 8.56
CA ALA A 171 6.83 -7.34 9.00
C ALA A 171 7.44 -6.56 7.84
N MET A 172 7.77 -5.29 8.07
CA MET A 172 8.04 -4.33 7.00
C MET A 172 8.96 -4.99 5.98
N ALA A 173 8.46 -5.17 4.76
CA ALA A 173 9.19 -5.87 3.74
C ALA A 173 10.50 -5.12 3.51
N ALA A 174 11.60 -5.87 3.31
CA ALA A 174 12.86 -5.23 2.96
C ALA A 174 12.69 -4.44 1.65
N ARG A 175 11.94 -5.02 0.71
CA ARG A 175 11.70 -4.48 -0.62
C ARG A 175 10.29 -4.82 -1.11
N ALA A 176 9.70 -3.91 -1.87
CA ALA A 176 8.48 -4.15 -2.62
C ALA A 176 8.56 -3.52 -4.01
N VAL A 177 7.75 -4.04 -4.93
CA VAL A 177 7.55 -3.46 -6.25
C VAL A 177 6.11 -2.96 -6.34
N VAL A 178 5.90 -1.74 -6.82
CA VAL A 178 4.59 -1.16 -7.10
C VAL A 178 4.47 -0.98 -8.60
N ALA A 179 3.47 -1.61 -9.22
CA ALA A 179 3.26 -1.54 -10.65
C ALA A 179 1.89 -0.93 -10.96
N VAL A 180 1.87 0.14 -11.75
CA VAL A 180 0.62 0.74 -12.24
C VAL A 180 0.24 0.05 -13.52
N VAL A 181 -0.98 -0.48 -13.63
CA VAL A 181 -1.41 -1.25 -14.81
C VAL A 181 -2.89 -1.07 -15.12
N PRO A 182 -3.29 -1.07 -16.41
CA PRO A 182 -4.70 -1.00 -16.77
C PRO A 182 -5.39 -2.35 -16.55
N GLY A 183 -6.45 -2.34 -15.75
CA GLY A 183 -7.34 -3.49 -15.57
C GLY A 183 -6.84 -4.62 -14.67
N ASP A 184 -7.77 -5.51 -14.33
CA ASP A 184 -7.57 -6.52 -13.28
C ASP A 184 -6.71 -7.70 -13.74
N GLY A 185 -6.66 -8.01 -15.05
CA GLY A 185 -5.86 -9.11 -15.57
C GLY A 185 -4.36 -8.83 -15.44
N LEU A 186 -3.93 -7.67 -15.94
CA LEU A 186 -2.56 -7.18 -15.75
C LEU A 186 -2.22 -6.97 -14.26
N ALA A 187 -3.16 -6.47 -13.45
CA ALA A 187 -2.97 -6.35 -12.01
C ALA A 187 -2.73 -7.71 -11.35
N GLY A 188 -3.49 -8.74 -11.75
CA GLY A 188 -3.29 -10.12 -11.33
C GLY A 188 -1.92 -10.66 -11.70
N LEU A 189 -1.47 -10.47 -12.95
CA LEU A 189 -0.15 -10.90 -13.41
C LEU A 189 0.99 -10.23 -12.62
N CYS A 190 0.88 -8.92 -12.36
CA CYS A 190 1.84 -8.21 -11.52
C CYS A 190 1.84 -8.75 -10.07
N ALA A 191 0.66 -9.04 -9.51
CA ALA A 191 0.53 -9.59 -8.17
C ALA A 191 1.11 -11.01 -8.06
N GLU A 192 0.90 -11.87 -9.06
CA GLU A 192 1.50 -13.20 -9.16
C GLU A 192 3.04 -13.12 -9.25
N ALA A 193 3.56 -12.09 -9.91
CA ALA A 193 4.99 -11.78 -9.95
C ALA A 193 5.53 -11.09 -8.67
N GLY A 194 4.69 -10.91 -7.63
CA GLY A 194 5.08 -10.36 -6.34
C GLY A 194 5.04 -8.83 -6.22
N ALA A 195 4.43 -8.13 -7.18
CA ALA A 195 4.26 -6.68 -7.13
C ALA A 195 2.89 -6.27 -6.57
N THR A 196 2.86 -5.16 -5.84
CA THR A 196 1.63 -4.45 -5.48
C THR A 196 1.10 -3.73 -6.72
N ALA A 197 0.01 -4.23 -7.28
CA ALA A 197 -0.61 -3.62 -8.46
C ALA A 197 -1.51 -2.43 -8.09
N VAL A 198 -1.40 -1.34 -8.85
CA VAL A 198 -2.32 -0.19 -8.84
C VAL A 198 -3.12 -0.25 -10.14
N SER A 199 -4.34 -0.76 -10.06
CA SER A 199 -5.24 -0.87 -11.22
C SER A 199 -5.75 0.52 -11.62
N VAL A 200 -5.60 0.86 -12.89
CA VAL A 200 -6.10 2.12 -13.46
C VAL A 200 -7.22 1.86 -14.47
N ARG A 201 -8.16 2.80 -14.56
CA ARG A 201 -9.18 2.79 -15.60
C ARG A 201 -8.72 3.59 -16.82
N PRO A 202 -9.12 3.20 -18.04
CA PRO A 202 -8.77 3.96 -19.23
C PRO A 202 -9.26 5.41 -19.13
N GLY A 203 -8.36 6.36 -19.35
CA GLY A 203 -8.66 7.80 -19.28
C GLY A 203 -8.72 8.39 -17.86
N GLU A 204 -8.48 7.58 -16.82
CA GLU A 204 -8.43 8.02 -15.42
C GLU A 204 -7.05 7.69 -14.82
N PRO A 205 -5.99 8.44 -15.19
CA PRO A 205 -4.65 8.22 -14.64
C PRO A 205 -4.63 8.52 -13.14
N PRO A 206 -3.88 7.75 -12.33
CA PRO A 206 -3.84 7.93 -10.90
C PRO A 206 -3.18 9.26 -10.53
N ALA A 207 -3.66 9.88 -9.47
CA ALA A 207 -3.03 11.07 -8.92
C ALA A 207 -1.74 10.70 -8.17
N SER A 208 -0.83 11.66 -7.98
CA SER A 208 0.41 11.42 -7.21
C SER A 208 0.13 10.93 -5.78
N GLY A 209 -0.93 11.44 -5.13
CA GLY A 209 -1.35 10.99 -3.81
C GLY A 209 -1.80 9.53 -3.75
N GLU A 210 -2.40 9.02 -4.83
CA GLU A 210 -2.79 7.60 -4.94
C GLU A 210 -1.56 6.71 -5.07
N LEU A 211 -0.56 7.13 -5.87
CA LEU A 211 0.71 6.42 -5.98
C LEU A 211 1.50 6.44 -4.67
N VAL A 212 1.51 7.56 -3.94
CA VAL A 212 2.11 7.63 -2.60
C VAL A 212 1.42 6.66 -1.65
N GLN A 213 0.08 6.61 -1.70
CA GLN A 213 -0.68 5.70 -0.86
C GLN A 213 -0.37 4.23 -1.20
N ALA A 214 -0.22 3.89 -2.48
CA ALA A 214 0.21 2.56 -2.91
C ALA A 214 1.63 2.21 -2.42
N ILE A 215 2.57 3.16 -2.49
CA ILE A 215 3.93 3.00 -1.94
C ILE A 215 3.88 2.73 -0.42
N ARG A 216 3.02 3.44 0.31
CA ARG A 216 2.83 3.23 1.76
C ARG A 216 2.22 1.87 2.06
N GLN A 217 1.20 1.47 1.31
CA GLN A 217 0.51 0.18 1.45
C GLN A 217 1.41 -1.01 1.10
N ALA A 218 2.45 -0.81 0.28
CA ALA A 218 3.46 -1.82 0.04
C ALA A 218 4.29 -2.15 1.31
N HIS A 219 4.23 -1.31 2.35
CA HIS A 219 4.85 -1.53 3.66
C HIS A 219 6.31 -2.00 3.58
N ALA A 220 7.12 -1.32 2.75
CA ALA A 220 8.53 -1.66 2.52
C ALA A 220 9.49 -0.48 2.74
N ARG A 221 10.73 -0.78 3.14
CA ARG A 221 11.81 0.23 3.24
C ARG A 221 12.30 0.70 1.88
N GLU A 222 12.34 -0.23 0.94
CA GLU A 222 12.79 -0.01 -0.43
C GLU A 222 11.64 -0.31 -1.40
N VAL A 223 11.35 0.60 -2.32
CA VAL A 223 10.26 0.46 -3.29
C VAL A 223 10.73 0.75 -4.70
N MET A 224 10.43 -0.16 -5.63
CA MET A 224 10.54 0.08 -7.07
C MET A 224 9.16 0.43 -7.62
N LEU A 225 9.04 1.58 -8.27
CA LEU A 225 7.80 2.03 -8.91
C LEU A 225 7.90 1.86 -10.43
N LEU A 226 6.95 1.13 -11.01
CA LEU A 226 6.82 0.84 -12.44
C LEU A 226 5.58 1.58 -12.98
N PRO A 227 5.72 2.73 -13.67
CA PRO A 227 4.58 3.50 -14.16
C PRO A 227 3.82 2.80 -15.28
N ASN A 228 4.53 2.06 -16.14
CA ASN A 228 3.99 1.33 -17.31
C ASN A 228 3.18 2.18 -18.30
N ASP A 229 3.29 3.50 -18.19
CA ASP A 229 2.62 4.48 -19.02
C ASP A 229 3.52 5.73 -19.08
N PRO A 230 3.89 6.20 -20.29
CA PRO A 230 4.75 7.37 -20.44
C PRO A 230 4.14 8.65 -19.83
N GLU A 231 2.81 8.78 -19.81
CA GLU A 231 2.12 9.95 -19.24
C GLU A 231 2.27 10.02 -17.72
N LEU A 232 2.47 8.88 -17.06
CA LEU A 232 2.63 8.80 -15.61
C LEU A 232 4.03 9.15 -15.12
N ARG A 233 5.01 9.38 -16.00
CA ARG A 233 6.41 9.65 -15.61
C ARG A 233 6.52 10.80 -14.60
N HIS A 234 5.84 11.92 -14.84
CA HIS A 234 5.91 13.09 -13.95
C HIS A 234 5.19 12.82 -12.63
N THR A 235 4.02 12.20 -12.67
CA THR A 235 3.22 11.85 -11.50
C THR A 235 3.94 10.85 -10.61
N ALA A 236 4.55 9.82 -11.20
CA ALA A 236 5.34 8.81 -10.50
C ALA A 236 6.62 9.40 -9.89
N ALA A 237 7.29 10.33 -10.59
CA ALA A 237 8.44 11.04 -10.04
C ALA A 237 8.08 11.88 -8.81
N ALA A 238 6.94 12.59 -8.86
CA ALA A 238 6.43 13.36 -7.73
C ALA A 238 6.07 12.47 -6.52
N ALA A 239 5.41 11.34 -6.78
CA ALA A 239 5.07 10.37 -5.74
C ALA A 239 6.33 9.75 -5.10
N ALA A 240 7.33 9.39 -5.91
CA ALA A 240 8.60 8.88 -5.42
C ALA A 240 9.36 9.91 -4.58
N GLU A 241 9.34 11.19 -4.97
CA GLU A 241 9.97 12.26 -4.18
C GLU A 241 9.28 12.46 -2.83
N GLN A 242 7.96 12.47 -2.80
CA GLN A 242 7.20 12.57 -1.56
C GLN A 242 7.46 11.36 -0.65
N ALA A 243 7.46 10.13 -1.18
CA ALA A 243 7.76 8.96 -0.38
C ALA A 243 9.20 8.97 0.18
N ARG A 244 10.16 9.55 -0.55
CA ARG A 244 11.54 9.76 -0.07
C ARG A 244 11.62 10.71 1.12
N THR A 245 10.81 11.78 1.16
CA THR A 245 10.79 12.68 2.32
C THR A 245 10.21 12.01 3.57
N GLU A 246 9.43 10.95 3.38
CA GLU A 246 8.87 10.10 4.44
C GLU A 246 9.83 8.96 4.86
N GLY A 247 11.03 8.90 4.29
CA GLY A 247 12.07 7.94 4.66
C GLY A 247 12.02 6.60 3.89
N VAL A 248 11.17 6.49 2.86
CA VAL A 248 11.12 5.31 1.98
C VAL A 248 12.14 5.48 0.85
N ARG A 249 12.99 4.49 0.63
CA ARG A 249 13.93 4.50 -0.51
C ARG A 249 13.17 4.09 -1.78
N VAL A 250 12.79 5.06 -2.60
CA VAL A 250 12.04 4.79 -3.84
C VAL A 250 12.89 4.97 -5.09
N ALA A 251 12.90 3.96 -5.97
CA ALA A 251 13.46 4.02 -7.33
C ALA A 251 12.33 3.94 -8.37
N LEU A 252 12.46 4.74 -9.43
CA LEU A 252 11.55 4.70 -10.57
C LEU A 252 12.18 3.85 -11.68
N ILE A 253 11.50 2.78 -12.09
CA ILE A 253 11.87 2.03 -13.29
C ILE A 253 11.12 2.69 -14.46
N PRO A 254 11.80 3.20 -15.50
CA PRO A 254 11.19 4.06 -16.53
C PRO A 254 10.39 3.27 -17.58
N THR A 255 9.46 2.42 -17.14
CA THR A 255 8.59 1.62 -18.02
C THR A 255 7.52 2.50 -18.68
N ARG A 256 7.28 2.26 -19.97
CA ARG A 256 6.29 2.96 -20.80
C ARG A 256 5.11 2.06 -21.20
N SER A 257 5.20 0.76 -20.92
CA SER A 257 4.15 -0.22 -21.19
C SER A 257 4.17 -1.35 -20.16
N ALA A 258 3.03 -1.99 -19.94
CA ALA A 258 2.90 -3.11 -19.02
C ALA A 258 3.81 -4.29 -19.37
N VAL A 259 4.07 -4.55 -20.66
CA VAL A 259 5.00 -5.62 -21.09
C VAL A 259 6.45 -5.33 -20.69
N GLN A 260 6.86 -4.06 -20.66
CA GLN A 260 8.18 -3.68 -20.11
C GLN A 260 8.21 -3.83 -18.58
N GLY A 261 7.08 -3.57 -17.92
CA GLY A 261 6.90 -3.84 -16.50
C GLY A 261 7.01 -5.33 -16.17
N LEU A 262 6.39 -6.20 -16.97
CA LEU A 262 6.50 -7.66 -16.82
C LEU A 262 7.95 -8.13 -17.02
N ALA A 263 8.66 -7.61 -18.03
CA ALA A 263 10.08 -7.92 -18.24
C ALA A 263 10.96 -7.46 -17.05
N ALA A 264 10.68 -6.28 -16.50
CA ALA A 264 11.36 -5.81 -15.29
C ALA A 264 11.07 -6.71 -14.07
N LEU A 265 9.82 -7.13 -13.90
CA LEU A 265 9.44 -8.03 -12.81
C LEU A 265 10.06 -9.43 -12.95
N ALA A 266 10.21 -9.94 -14.17
CA ALA A 266 10.80 -11.25 -14.43
C ALA A 266 12.26 -11.38 -13.97
N VAL A 267 13.00 -10.26 -13.92
CA VAL A 267 14.41 -10.22 -13.47
C VAL A 267 14.59 -9.73 -12.04
N HIS A 268 13.49 -9.37 -11.36
CA HIS A 268 13.50 -8.86 -10.00
C HIS A 268 14.00 -9.94 -9.03
N GLU A 269 15.03 -9.63 -8.24
CA GLU A 269 15.59 -10.56 -7.27
C GLU A 269 15.73 -9.90 -5.89
N PRO A 270 14.82 -10.19 -4.93
CA PRO A 270 14.82 -9.58 -3.61
C PRO A 270 16.12 -9.80 -2.81
N GLY A 271 16.90 -10.83 -3.15
CA GLY A 271 18.20 -11.12 -2.54
C GLY A 271 19.34 -10.22 -3.01
N ARG A 272 19.20 -9.50 -4.13
CA ARG A 272 20.21 -8.56 -4.63
C ARG A 272 20.20 -7.25 -3.85
N SER A 273 21.30 -6.51 -3.91
CA SER A 273 21.29 -5.13 -3.42
C SER A 273 20.30 -4.29 -4.24
N PHE A 274 19.73 -3.24 -3.62
CA PHE A 274 18.69 -2.44 -4.25
C PHE A 274 19.15 -1.82 -5.57
N ASP A 275 20.35 -1.26 -5.60
CA ASP A 275 20.85 -0.57 -6.78
C ASP A 275 21.14 -1.55 -7.92
N GLU A 276 21.66 -2.75 -7.61
CA GLU A 276 21.87 -3.81 -8.62
C GLU A 276 20.56 -4.30 -9.21
N ASP A 277 19.53 -4.47 -8.36
CA ASP A 277 18.20 -4.90 -8.77
C ASP A 277 17.51 -3.81 -9.62
N VAL A 278 17.62 -2.53 -9.23
CA VAL A 278 17.15 -1.38 -10.04
C VAL A 278 17.83 -1.35 -11.41
N VAL A 279 19.15 -1.58 -11.47
CA VAL A 279 19.88 -1.64 -12.74
C VAL A 279 19.38 -2.81 -13.58
N ALA A 280 19.26 -4.01 -13.02
CA ALA A 280 18.77 -5.19 -13.73
C ALA A 280 17.36 -4.98 -14.29
N MET A 281 16.42 -4.52 -13.45
CA MET A 281 15.05 -4.22 -13.84
C MET A 281 14.98 -3.14 -14.92
N THR A 282 15.78 -2.08 -14.79
CA THR A 282 15.84 -0.99 -15.79
C THR A 282 16.40 -1.49 -17.12
N SER A 283 17.43 -2.33 -17.08
CA SER A 283 18.01 -2.95 -18.28
C SER A 283 17.01 -3.87 -18.99
N ALA A 284 16.28 -4.72 -18.26
CA ALA A 284 15.26 -5.58 -18.84
C ALA A 284 14.10 -4.78 -19.46
N ALA A 285 13.58 -3.78 -18.75
CA ALA A 285 12.56 -2.87 -19.29
C ALA A 285 13.04 -2.16 -20.57
N GLY A 286 14.29 -1.68 -20.58
CA GLY A 286 14.88 -0.97 -21.72
C GLY A 286 15.22 -1.85 -22.92
N ALA A 287 15.52 -3.13 -22.69
CA ALA A 287 15.75 -4.11 -23.75
C ALA A 287 14.44 -4.54 -24.44
N THR A 288 13.32 -4.47 -23.71
CA THR A 288 12.01 -4.86 -24.21
C THR A 288 11.41 -3.78 -25.12
N ARG A 289 11.38 -4.06 -26.43
CA ARG A 289 10.58 -3.29 -27.39
C ARG A 289 9.12 -3.55 -27.12
N TYR A 290 8.28 -2.52 -27.16
CA TYR A 290 6.85 -2.67 -26.91
C TYR A 290 6.00 -2.10 -28.05
N ALA A 291 4.84 -2.72 -28.24
CA ALA A 291 3.80 -2.25 -29.13
C ALA A 291 2.42 -2.51 -28.55
N GLU A 292 1.43 -1.78 -29.07
CA GLU A 292 0.03 -2.00 -28.74
C GLU A 292 -0.85 -1.88 -29.98
N LEU A 293 -1.97 -2.59 -29.95
CA LEU A 293 -3.01 -2.52 -30.97
C LEU A 293 -4.19 -1.74 -30.42
N ALA A 294 -4.64 -0.74 -31.14
CA ALA A 294 -5.81 0.06 -30.80
C ALA A 294 -6.79 0.14 -31.98
N VAL A 295 -8.04 0.53 -31.72
CA VAL A 295 -9.02 0.80 -32.77
C VAL A 295 -9.28 2.30 -32.83
N ALA A 296 -9.13 2.90 -34.00
CA ALA A 296 -9.35 4.32 -34.21
C ALA A 296 -10.84 4.67 -33.99
N GLU A 297 -11.12 5.61 -33.09
CA GLU A 297 -12.50 6.07 -32.83
C GLU A 297 -12.99 7.08 -33.87
N ARG A 298 -12.06 7.78 -34.53
CA ARG A 298 -12.33 8.87 -35.47
C ARG A 298 -11.20 8.99 -36.49
N GLN A 299 -11.46 9.73 -37.56
CA GLN A 299 -10.43 10.08 -38.53
C GLN A 299 -9.31 10.91 -37.86
N SER A 300 -8.05 10.54 -38.10
CA SER A 300 -6.89 11.27 -37.59
C SER A 300 -5.70 11.19 -38.55
N TRP A 301 -4.80 12.16 -38.46
CA TRP A 301 -3.53 12.18 -39.20
C TRP A 301 -2.44 11.59 -38.32
N THR A 302 -1.74 10.58 -38.84
CA THR A 302 -0.67 9.86 -38.15
C THR A 302 0.58 9.77 -39.03
N MET A 303 1.70 9.34 -38.46
CA MET A 303 2.95 9.13 -39.21
C MET A 303 2.82 8.03 -40.27
N ALA A 304 1.95 7.04 -40.06
CA ALA A 304 1.65 5.99 -41.04
C ALA A 304 0.64 6.42 -42.12
N GLY A 305 0.02 7.60 -41.99
CA GLY A 305 -1.00 8.11 -42.90
C GLY A 305 -2.28 8.54 -42.19
N VAL A 306 -3.35 8.74 -42.97
CA VAL A 306 -4.67 9.08 -42.44
C VAL A 306 -5.40 7.80 -42.05
N CYS A 307 -5.79 7.67 -40.79
CA CYS A 307 -6.68 6.60 -40.35
C CYS A 307 -8.13 7.09 -40.31
N GLN A 308 -9.07 6.15 -40.43
CA GLN A 308 -10.51 6.33 -40.34
C GLN A 308 -11.06 5.68 -39.06
N ALA A 309 -12.29 6.05 -38.69
CA ALA A 309 -12.97 5.38 -37.59
C ALA A 309 -13.16 3.88 -37.91
N GLY A 310 -12.74 3.01 -36.99
CA GLY A 310 -12.78 1.55 -37.14
C GLY A 310 -11.48 0.92 -37.65
N ASP A 311 -10.51 1.71 -38.14
CA ASP A 311 -9.20 1.18 -38.51
C ASP A 311 -8.47 0.62 -37.29
N VAL A 312 -7.75 -0.47 -37.47
CA VAL A 312 -6.84 -1.02 -36.46
C VAL A 312 -5.49 -0.33 -36.60
N LEU A 313 -5.03 0.26 -35.50
CA LEU A 313 -3.76 0.94 -35.39
C LEU A 313 -2.77 0.04 -34.67
N GLY A 314 -1.59 -0.15 -35.26
CA GLY A 314 -0.44 -0.76 -34.61
C GLY A 314 0.55 0.32 -34.19
N LEU A 315 0.67 0.54 -32.89
CA LEU A 315 1.57 1.53 -32.30
C LEU A 315 2.84 0.82 -31.84
N ILE A 316 4.01 1.28 -32.27
CA ILE A 316 5.32 0.79 -31.84
C ILE A 316 6.03 1.93 -31.13
N ASP A 317 6.50 1.71 -29.90
CA ASP A 317 7.05 2.75 -29.02
C ASP A 317 6.12 3.98 -28.83
N GLY A 318 4.80 3.76 -28.93
CA GLY A 318 3.76 4.80 -28.83
C GLY A 318 3.43 5.51 -30.15
N ASP A 319 4.17 5.27 -31.23
CA ASP A 319 3.92 5.88 -32.53
C ASP A 319 3.12 4.94 -33.44
N VAL A 320 2.08 5.46 -34.10
CA VAL A 320 1.30 4.69 -35.08
C VAL A 320 2.18 4.35 -36.28
N ALA A 321 2.60 3.09 -36.35
CA ALA A 321 3.46 2.56 -37.39
C ALA A 321 2.66 1.83 -38.49
N VAL A 322 1.53 1.22 -38.13
CA VAL A 322 0.69 0.42 -39.03
C VAL A 322 -0.77 0.87 -38.92
N ILE A 323 -1.45 0.98 -40.07
CA ILE A 323 -2.90 1.12 -40.16
C ILE A 323 -3.40 -0.07 -40.96
N GLY A 324 -4.35 -0.83 -40.42
CA GLY A 324 -4.93 -2.00 -41.05
C GLY A 324 -6.44 -2.10 -40.83
N SER A 325 -7.08 -3.01 -41.55
CA SER A 325 -8.55 -3.19 -41.50
C SER A 325 -9.00 -4.31 -40.56
N ASP A 326 -8.08 -5.14 -40.08
CA ASP A 326 -8.38 -6.25 -39.16
C ASP A 326 -7.28 -6.43 -38.12
N LEU A 327 -7.67 -6.92 -36.94
CA LEU A 327 -6.78 -7.00 -35.78
C LEU A 327 -5.62 -8.00 -36.00
N THR A 328 -5.90 -9.17 -36.59
CA THR A 328 -4.89 -10.22 -36.72
C THR A 328 -3.84 -9.87 -37.77
N GLY A 329 -4.24 -9.40 -38.95
CA GLY A 329 -3.31 -8.99 -40.01
C GLY A 329 -2.45 -7.80 -39.58
N THR A 330 -3.05 -6.85 -38.85
CA THR A 330 -2.30 -5.70 -38.29
C THR A 330 -1.30 -6.17 -37.25
N ALA A 331 -1.69 -7.04 -36.31
CA ALA A 331 -0.79 -7.59 -35.30
C ALA A 331 0.37 -8.39 -35.91
N MET A 332 0.12 -9.22 -36.93
CA MET A 332 1.18 -9.93 -37.67
C MET A 332 2.18 -8.96 -38.31
N THR A 333 1.67 -7.86 -38.91
CA THR A 333 2.52 -6.82 -39.50
C THR A 333 3.36 -6.09 -38.44
N VAL A 334 2.78 -5.82 -37.27
CA VAL A 334 3.51 -5.24 -36.13
C VAL A 334 4.62 -6.18 -35.66
N LEU A 335 4.32 -7.47 -35.47
CA LEU A 335 5.31 -8.49 -35.08
C LEU A 335 6.48 -8.57 -36.07
N ASP A 336 6.18 -8.66 -37.37
CA ASP A 336 7.21 -8.72 -38.42
C ASP A 336 8.15 -7.50 -38.36
N ARG A 337 7.60 -6.31 -38.07
CA ARG A 337 8.40 -5.08 -37.90
C ARG A 337 9.23 -5.11 -36.63
N MET A 338 8.66 -5.51 -35.50
CA MET A 338 9.38 -5.56 -34.22
C MET A 338 10.50 -6.62 -34.20
N LEU A 339 10.28 -7.75 -34.88
CA LEU A 339 11.25 -8.85 -35.00
C LEU A 339 12.27 -8.65 -36.13
N SER A 340 12.10 -7.64 -36.99
CA SER A 340 13.06 -7.32 -38.06
C SER A 340 14.45 -6.96 -37.54
N ALA A 341 14.52 -6.43 -36.31
CA ALA A 341 15.77 -6.12 -35.60
C ALA A 341 16.30 -7.28 -34.75
N GLY A 342 15.68 -8.46 -34.83
CA GLY A 342 15.93 -9.60 -33.96
C GLY A 342 14.94 -9.70 -32.80
N GLY A 343 15.19 -10.65 -31.90
CA GLY A 343 14.42 -10.93 -30.70
C GLY A 343 14.61 -12.38 -30.28
N GLU A 344 14.43 -12.66 -29.00
CA GLU A 344 14.53 -14.01 -28.42
C GLU A 344 13.18 -14.48 -27.84
N MET A 345 12.37 -13.54 -27.37
CA MET A 345 11.07 -13.81 -26.76
C MET A 345 10.02 -12.79 -27.22
N VAL A 346 8.80 -13.28 -27.47
CA VAL A 346 7.61 -12.45 -27.72
C VAL A 346 6.61 -12.67 -26.58
N THR A 347 6.28 -11.59 -25.88
CA THR A 347 5.21 -11.59 -24.87
C THR A 347 3.96 -10.97 -25.47
N LEU A 348 2.85 -11.72 -25.50
CA LEU A 348 1.54 -11.27 -25.97
C LEU A 348 0.60 -11.14 -24.78
N VAL A 349 0.04 -9.96 -24.56
CA VAL A 349 -1.02 -9.74 -23.56
C VAL A 349 -2.32 -9.42 -24.27
N LEU A 350 -3.29 -10.31 -24.19
CA LEU A 350 -4.59 -10.18 -24.86
C LEU A 350 -5.57 -9.38 -24.01
N GLY A 351 -6.20 -8.36 -24.57
CA GLY A 351 -7.33 -7.71 -23.91
C GLY A 351 -8.62 -8.51 -24.04
N ALA A 352 -9.60 -8.28 -23.17
CA ALA A 352 -10.89 -9.00 -23.15
C ALA A 352 -11.70 -8.93 -24.47
N LYS A 353 -11.38 -7.99 -25.36
CA LYS A 353 -12.01 -7.84 -26.68
C LYS A 353 -11.25 -8.54 -27.81
N ALA A 354 -10.12 -9.17 -27.52
CA ALA A 354 -9.37 -9.93 -28.50
C ALA A 354 -10.16 -11.17 -28.94
N PRO A 355 -10.21 -11.47 -30.26
CA PRO A 355 -10.87 -12.68 -30.74
C PRO A 355 -10.07 -13.92 -30.29
N GLU A 356 -10.78 -14.96 -29.84
CA GLU A 356 -10.20 -16.22 -29.34
C GLU A 356 -9.05 -16.80 -30.21
N PRO A 357 -9.17 -16.88 -31.56
CA PRO A 357 -8.09 -17.44 -32.38
C PRO A 357 -6.89 -16.51 -32.58
N LEU A 358 -6.86 -15.31 -31.96
CA LEU A 358 -5.79 -14.35 -32.17
C LEU A 358 -4.44 -14.90 -31.70
N ALA A 359 -4.34 -15.34 -30.44
CA ALA A 359 -3.08 -15.84 -29.88
C ALA A 359 -2.51 -17.00 -30.70
N GLU A 360 -3.31 -18.04 -30.96
CA GLU A 360 -2.87 -19.21 -31.73
C GLU A 360 -2.35 -18.83 -33.14
N ARG A 361 -2.98 -17.83 -33.77
CA ARG A 361 -2.55 -17.35 -35.09
C ARG A 361 -1.23 -16.58 -35.02
N LEU A 362 -1.04 -15.75 -33.98
CA LEU A 362 0.19 -14.99 -33.79
C LEU A 362 1.36 -15.89 -33.38
N GLU A 363 1.16 -16.81 -32.45
CA GLU A 363 2.16 -17.81 -32.06
C GLU A 363 2.62 -18.64 -33.26
N ARG A 364 1.67 -19.11 -34.09
CA ARG A 364 2.00 -19.86 -35.30
C ARG A 364 2.79 -19.01 -36.28
N HIS A 365 2.41 -17.75 -36.47
CA HIS A 365 3.11 -16.81 -37.35
C HIS A 365 4.56 -16.57 -36.89
N VAL A 366 4.78 -16.35 -35.59
CA VAL A 366 6.13 -16.20 -35.02
C VAL A 366 6.92 -17.49 -35.22
N ARG A 367 6.36 -18.65 -34.88
CA ARG A 367 7.04 -19.96 -35.01
C ARG A 367 7.43 -20.30 -36.46
N GLU A 368 6.60 -19.95 -37.43
CA GLU A 368 6.86 -20.22 -38.85
C GLU A 368 7.94 -19.30 -39.45
N ARG A 369 8.02 -18.04 -39.00
CA ARG A 369 8.96 -17.04 -39.55
C ARG A 369 10.23 -16.87 -38.74
N HIS A 370 10.21 -17.17 -37.45
CA HIS A 370 11.28 -16.90 -36.49
C HIS A 370 11.53 -18.12 -35.60
N LEU A 371 12.31 -19.08 -36.10
CA LEU A 371 12.55 -20.39 -35.47
C LEU A 371 13.27 -20.35 -34.10
N ALA A 372 13.88 -19.22 -33.75
CA ALA A 372 14.62 -19.02 -32.50
C ALA A 372 13.90 -18.11 -31.50
N VAL A 373 12.62 -17.80 -31.76
CA VAL A 373 11.83 -16.89 -30.94
C VAL A 373 10.72 -17.65 -30.24
N ASP A 374 10.75 -17.63 -28.90
CA ASP A 374 9.69 -18.19 -28.08
C ASP A 374 8.52 -17.21 -27.97
N THR A 375 7.32 -17.71 -27.67
CA THR A 375 6.13 -16.89 -27.46
C THR A 375 5.45 -17.26 -26.15
N VAL A 376 5.13 -16.26 -25.34
CA VAL A 376 4.36 -16.39 -24.11
C VAL A 376 3.11 -15.55 -24.22
N VAL A 377 1.97 -16.10 -23.82
CA VAL A 377 0.67 -15.45 -23.91
C VAL A 377 0.05 -15.31 -22.53
N TYR A 378 -0.41 -14.10 -22.23
CA TYR A 378 -1.12 -13.76 -21.01
C TYR A 378 -2.49 -13.14 -21.30
N ASP A 379 -3.42 -13.31 -20.35
CA ASP A 379 -4.71 -12.62 -20.36
C ASP A 379 -4.58 -11.28 -19.61
N GLY A 380 -4.72 -10.18 -20.33
CA GLY A 380 -4.71 -8.82 -19.77
C GLY A 380 -6.05 -8.39 -19.19
N GLY A 381 -7.13 -9.13 -19.47
CA GLY A 381 -8.46 -8.89 -18.94
C GLY A 381 -9.14 -7.63 -19.49
N GLN A 382 -10.07 -7.10 -18.70
CA GLN A 382 -10.81 -5.88 -19.03
C GLN A 382 -9.87 -4.67 -19.02
N TYR A 383 -10.21 -3.64 -19.81
CA TYR A 383 -9.48 -2.36 -19.89
C TYR A 383 -8.08 -2.38 -20.51
N ALA A 384 -7.47 -3.55 -20.69
CA ALA A 384 -6.28 -3.68 -21.52
C ALA A 384 -6.57 -3.32 -22.99
N ALA A 385 -5.54 -2.83 -23.69
CA ALA A 385 -5.58 -2.70 -25.14
C ALA A 385 -5.95 -4.05 -25.79
N PRO A 386 -6.59 -4.06 -26.98
CA PRO A 386 -6.85 -5.29 -27.73
C PRO A 386 -5.68 -6.29 -27.74
N LEU A 387 -4.45 -5.80 -27.87
CA LEU A 387 -3.25 -6.60 -27.74
C LEU A 387 -2.07 -5.69 -27.33
N LEU A 388 -1.30 -6.11 -26.32
CA LEU A 388 0.06 -5.60 -26.07
C LEU A 388 1.08 -6.63 -26.53
N ILE A 389 2.18 -6.15 -27.09
CA ILE A 389 3.28 -6.99 -27.59
C ILE A 389 4.58 -6.50 -26.97
N GLY A 390 5.30 -7.37 -26.29
CA GLY A 390 6.69 -7.20 -25.90
C GLY A 390 7.60 -8.05 -26.78
N VAL A 391 8.73 -7.51 -27.22
CA VAL A 391 9.80 -8.27 -27.87
C VAL A 391 11.11 -7.96 -27.17
N GLU A 392 11.73 -8.99 -26.61
CA GLU A 392 13.03 -8.93 -25.92
C GLU A 392 14.16 -9.21 -26.91
#